data_AF-A0A0M9WBR4-F1
#
_entry.id   AF-A0A0M9WBR4-F1
#
_cell.length_a   1.000
_cell.length_b   1.000
_cell.length_c   1.000
_cell.angle_alpha   90.00
_cell.angle_beta   90.00
_cell.angle_gamma   90.00
#
_symmetry.space_group_name_H-M   'P 1'
#
loop_
_entity.id
_entity.type
_entity.pdbx_description
1 polymer ?
#
loop_
_entity_poly.entity_id
_entity_poly.type
_entity_poly.pdbx_seq_one_letter_code
_entity_poly.pdbx_strand_id
1 'polypeptide(L)'
;MDSLSNLSRADSFIAAGTVSVIYAVDENIVIKIRPSSGSFERQAYDIEVRSYKRLGYHERIATCEVTEEGLLLERGTCLRGMLQSVSKSAIPWAMKLQWALEAADGLAYIHTKRIIHADVGCHNIIVDNASHIKFIDFAGSA
;
A
#
# COMPACT_ATOMS: atom_id res chain seq x y z
N MET A 1 -20.12 16.43 4.55
CA MET A 1 -19.39 15.55 5.48
C MET A 1 -17.99 16.11 5.56
N ASP A 2 -17.82 17.14 6.38
CA ASP A 2 -16.61 17.94 6.52
C ASP A 2 -15.79 17.43 7.70
N SER A 3 -14.99 16.39 7.50
CA SER A 3 -14.04 15.90 8.52
C SER A 3 -12.58 15.94 8.07
N LEU A 4 -12.29 16.37 6.83
CA LEU A 4 -10.92 16.46 6.30
C LEU A 4 -10.22 17.79 6.60
N SER A 5 -10.89 18.77 7.23
CA SER A 5 -10.40 20.14 7.35
C SER A 5 -9.58 20.47 8.61
N ASN A 6 -9.48 19.57 9.60
CA ASN A 6 -8.91 19.92 10.92
C ASN A 6 -7.71 19.09 11.40
N LEU A 7 -7.20 18.11 10.64
CA LEU A 7 -5.87 17.55 10.92
C LEU A 7 -4.81 18.40 10.22
N SER A 8 -3.90 18.98 10.99
CA SER A 8 -2.74 19.65 10.40
C SER A 8 -1.99 18.63 9.53
N ARG A 9 -1.65 19.00 8.29
CA ARG A 9 -0.88 18.13 7.38
C ARG A 9 0.49 17.73 7.95
N ALA A 10 0.99 18.44 8.96
CA ALA A 10 2.25 18.14 9.63
C ALA A 10 2.12 16.96 10.60
N ASP A 11 1.00 16.86 11.33
CA ASP A 11 0.78 15.80 12.32
C ASP A 11 0.32 14.46 11.69
N SER A 12 0.00 14.50 10.39
CA SER A 12 -0.49 13.36 9.61
C SER A 12 0.54 12.83 8.60
N PHE A 13 1.73 13.41 8.49
CA PHE A 13 2.74 12.94 7.55
C PHE A 13 3.20 11.52 7.89
N ILE A 14 3.13 10.60 6.92
CA ILE A 14 3.60 9.22 7.08
C ILE A 14 4.92 9.01 6.35
N ALA A 15 4.98 9.42 5.08
CA ALA A 15 6.16 9.22 4.26
C ALA A 15 6.18 10.18 3.06
N ALA A 16 7.37 10.51 2.61
CA ALA A 16 7.62 11.06 1.28
C ALA A 16 8.29 9.96 0.45
N GLY A 17 7.55 9.38 -0.47
CA GLY A 17 8.12 8.48 -1.47
C GLY A 17 8.84 9.26 -2.57
N THR A 18 9.50 8.55 -3.48
CA THR A 18 10.19 9.16 -4.63
C THR A 18 9.24 9.93 -5.55
N VAL A 19 7.97 9.54 -5.61
CA VAL A 19 6.98 10.05 -6.58
C VAL A 19 5.82 10.82 -5.96
N SER A 20 5.60 10.71 -4.64
CA SER A 20 4.44 11.30 -3.99
C SER A 20 4.61 11.41 -2.48
N VAL A 21 3.88 12.35 -1.88
CA VAL A 21 3.76 12.46 -0.42
C VAL A 21 2.51 11.71 0.07
N ILE A 22 2.66 11.00 1.18
CA ILE A 22 1.62 10.19 1.81
C ILE A 22 1.29 10.78 3.18
N TYR A 23 0.01 11.02 3.42
CA TYR A 23 -0.54 11.49 4.69
C TYR A 23 -1.50 10.44 5.28
N ALA A 24 -1.51 10.25 6.59
CA ALA A 24 -2.58 9.54 7.28
C ALA A 24 -3.84 10.41 7.28
N VAL A 25 -4.95 9.81 6.87
CA VAL A 25 -6.28 10.39 7.06
C VAL A 25 -6.78 10.00 8.45
N ASP A 26 -6.63 8.72 8.80
CA ASP A 26 -6.94 8.16 10.11
C ASP A 26 -6.08 6.91 10.42
N GLU A 27 -6.51 6.08 11.36
CA GLU A 27 -5.82 4.85 11.75
C GLU A 27 -5.84 3.74 10.67
N ASN A 28 -6.82 3.79 9.75
CA ASN A 28 -7.09 2.77 8.73
C ASN A 28 -6.85 3.26 7.30
N ILE A 29 -6.71 4.57 7.06
CA ILE A 29 -6.58 5.14 5.72
C ILE A 29 -5.39 6.11 5.62
N VAL A 30 -4.66 6.00 4.51
CA VAL A 30 -3.71 7.02 4.05
C VAL A 30 -4.17 7.62 2.72
N ILE A 31 -3.77 8.85 2.44
CA ILE A 31 -3.92 9.49 1.14
C ILE A 31 -2.56 9.67 0.47
N LYS A 32 -2.42 9.13 -0.74
CA LYS A 32 -1.30 9.40 -1.66
C LYS A 32 -1.72 10.52 -2.61
N ILE A 33 -1.12 11.70 -2.44
CA ILE A 33 -1.58 12.92 -3.14
C ILE A 33 -1.28 12.84 -4.63
N ARG A 34 -2.25 13.28 -5.45
CA ARG A 34 -2.08 13.45 -6.90
C ARG A 34 -0.91 14.39 -7.19
N PRO A 35 0.04 14.01 -8.05
CA PRO A 35 1.16 14.87 -8.39
C PRO A 35 0.71 16.10 -9.20
N SER A 36 1.11 17.30 -8.75
CA SER A 36 0.77 18.58 -9.41
C SER A 36 1.64 18.90 -10.63
N SER A 37 2.83 18.31 -10.71
CA SER A 37 3.81 18.55 -11.77
C SER A 37 4.67 17.29 -11.99
N GLY A 38 5.57 17.33 -12.99
CA GLY A 38 6.44 16.19 -13.32
C GLY A 38 5.78 15.13 -14.20
N SER A 39 6.39 14.80 -15.34
CA SER A 39 5.86 13.79 -16.27
C SER A 39 6.00 12.37 -15.73
N PHE A 40 7.09 12.09 -15.02
CA PHE A 40 7.39 10.79 -14.44
C PHE A 40 6.42 10.45 -13.30
N GLU A 41 6.19 11.39 -12.39
CA GLU A 41 5.30 11.24 -11.24
C GLU A 41 3.85 11.02 -11.69
N ARG A 42 3.38 11.80 -12.67
CA ARG A 42 2.06 11.59 -13.28
C ARG A 42 1.93 10.22 -13.93
N GLN A 43 2.96 9.78 -14.66
CA GLN A 43 2.95 8.46 -15.28
C GLN A 43 2.89 7.35 -14.23
N ALA A 44 3.69 7.43 -13.18
CA ALA A 44 3.69 6.46 -12.08
C ALA A 44 2.32 6.42 -11.36
N TYR A 45 1.72 7.59 -11.11
CA TYR A 45 0.37 7.70 -10.57
C TYR A 45 -0.69 7.06 -11.50
N ASP A 46 -0.62 7.31 -12.80
CA ASP A 46 -1.55 6.75 -13.79
C ASP A 46 -1.40 5.22 -13.94
N ILE A 47 -0.18 4.70 -13.78
CA ILE A 47 0.06 3.25 -13.70
C ILE A 47 -0.63 2.68 -12.46
N GLU A 48 -0.41 3.28 -11.29
CA GLU A 48 -0.99 2.81 -10.04
C GLU A 48 -2.53 2.82 -10.07
N VAL A 49 -3.14 3.91 -10.55
CA VAL A 49 -4.60 4.00 -10.75
C VAL A 49 -5.11 2.87 -11.63
N ARG A 50 -4.44 2.60 -12.77
CA ARG A 50 -4.84 1.53 -13.69
C ARG A 50 -4.67 0.15 -13.09
N SER A 51 -3.60 -0.05 -12.31
CA SER A 51 -3.35 -1.30 -11.59
C SER A 51 -4.47 -1.60 -10.60
N TYR A 52 -4.81 -0.66 -9.70
CA TYR A 52 -5.90 -0.88 -8.74
C TYR A 52 -7.26 -1.09 -9.40
N LYS A 53 -7.59 -0.33 -10.47
CA LYS A 53 -8.82 -0.55 -11.25
C LYS A 53 -8.89 -1.96 -11.84
N ARG A 54 -7.76 -2.51 -12.31
CA ARG A 54 -7.67 -3.84 -12.91
C ARG A 54 -7.67 -4.95 -11.86
N LEU A 55 -7.06 -4.70 -10.70
CA LEU A 55 -7.04 -5.62 -9.56
C LEU A 55 -8.42 -5.78 -8.96
N GLY A 56 -9.17 -4.69 -8.77
CA GLY A 56 -10.41 -4.73 -8.00
C GLY A 56 -10.16 -5.21 -6.56
N TYR A 57 -11.18 -5.79 -5.94
CA TYR A 57 -11.06 -6.31 -4.58
C TYR A 57 -10.40 -7.69 -4.55
N HIS A 58 -9.46 -7.87 -3.63
CA HIS A 58 -8.89 -9.16 -3.23
C HIS A 58 -8.35 -9.05 -1.81
N GLU A 59 -8.47 -10.11 -1.01
CA GLU A 59 -8.08 -10.11 0.41
C GLU A 59 -6.58 -9.79 0.64
N ARG A 60 -5.72 -10.12 -0.33
CA ARG A 60 -4.27 -9.86 -0.31
C ARG A 60 -3.82 -8.55 -0.96
N ILE A 61 -4.75 -7.68 -1.36
CA ILE A 61 -4.45 -6.39 -1.99
C ILE A 61 -5.06 -5.29 -1.12
N ALA A 62 -4.30 -4.23 -0.84
CA ALA A 62 -4.83 -3.07 -0.13
C ALA A 62 -5.97 -2.43 -0.92
N THR A 63 -7.04 -2.01 -0.24
CA THR A 63 -8.13 -1.31 -0.93
C THR A 63 -7.68 0.07 -1.40
N CYS A 64 -8.20 0.49 -2.55
CA CYS A 64 -7.94 1.80 -3.13
C CYS A 64 -9.24 2.47 -3.61
N GLU A 65 -9.43 3.71 -3.21
CA GLU A 65 -10.43 4.62 -3.77
C GLU A 65 -9.73 5.81 -4.43
N VAL A 66 -10.16 6.17 -5.64
CA VAL A 66 -9.60 7.30 -6.39
C VAL A 66 -10.47 8.53 -6.17
N THR A 67 -9.87 9.62 -5.69
CA THR A 67 -10.54 10.90 -5.48
C THR A 67 -9.95 12.00 -6.37
N GLU A 68 -10.48 13.22 -6.25
CA GLU A 68 -9.91 14.38 -6.94
C GLU A 68 -8.49 14.69 -6.42
N GLU A 69 -8.29 14.57 -5.11
CA GLU A 69 -7.05 14.90 -4.39
C GLU A 69 -5.96 13.82 -4.50
N GLY A 70 -6.32 12.55 -4.70
CA GLY A 70 -5.34 11.47 -4.68
C GLY A 70 -5.93 10.07 -4.64
N LEU A 71 -5.15 9.12 -4.11
CA LEU A 71 -5.57 7.75 -3.83
C LEU A 71 -5.75 7.60 -2.32
N LEU A 72 -6.96 7.26 -1.88
CA LEU A 72 -7.20 6.77 -0.53
C LEU A 72 -6.84 5.28 -0.52
N LEU A 73 -5.91 4.90 0.34
CA LEU A 73 -5.35 3.56 0.43
C LEU A 73 -5.50 3.02 1.84
N GLU A 74 -5.72 1.70 1.93
CA GLU A 74 -5.72 0.98 3.21
C GLU A 74 -4.39 1.17 3.94
N ARG A 75 -4.48 1.50 5.22
CA ARG A 75 -3.35 1.67 6.12
C ARG A 75 -3.17 0.42 6.97
N GLY A 76 -1.92 0.00 7.10
CA GLY A 76 -1.52 -1.09 7.98
C GLY A 76 -0.08 -0.95 8.41
N THR A 77 0.42 -1.96 9.14
CA THR A 77 1.79 -1.95 9.63
C THR A 77 2.74 -2.47 8.56
N CYS A 78 3.76 -1.70 8.17
CA CYS A 78 4.75 -2.15 7.19
C CYS A 78 5.47 -3.43 7.67
N LEU A 79 5.41 -4.49 6.85
CA LEU A 79 5.98 -5.79 7.20
C LEU A 79 7.51 -5.71 7.39
N ARG A 80 8.22 -4.93 6.57
CA ARG A 80 9.67 -4.68 6.77
C ARG A 80 9.95 -4.12 8.16
N GLY A 81 9.16 -3.12 8.58
CA GLY A 81 9.30 -2.50 9.89
C GLY A 81 9.08 -3.51 11.02
N MET A 82 8.05 -4.35 10.92
CA MET A 82 7.79 -5.42 11.90
C MET A 82 8.92 -6.43 11.97
N LEU A 83 9.44 -6.88 10.82
CA LEU A 83 10.53 -7.86 10.77
C LEU A 83 11.85 -7.30 11.32
N GLN A 84 12.04 -5.98 11.30
CA GLN A 84 13.23 -5.30 11.80
C GLN A 84 13.13 -4.87 13.27
N SER A 85 11.94 -4.48 13.74
CA SER A 85 11.71 -3.99 15.11
C SER A 85 11.59 -5.11 16.13
N VAL A 86 11.15 -6.29 15.69
CA VAL A 86 10.93 -7.44 16.56
C VAL A 86 12.23 -8.24 16.65
N SER A 87 12.68 -8.56 17.88
CA SER A 87 13.80 -9.50 18.06
C SER A 87 13.47 -10.81 17.31
N LYS A 88 14.46 -11.49 16.73
CA LYS A 88 14.24 -12.64 15.82
C LYS A 88 13.27 -13.72 16.36
N SER A 89 13.08 -13.77 17.67
CA SER A 89 12.23 -14.71 18.43
C SER A 89 10.77 -14.27 18.67
N ALA A 90 10.36 -13.02 18.40
CA ALA A 90 9.01 -12.57 18.80
C ALA A 90 7.91 -12.70 17.73
N ILE A 91 8.25 -13.02 16.46
CA ILE A 91 7.26 -13.43 15.45
C ILE A 91 7.31 -14.95 15.30
N PRO A 92 6.24 -15.69 15.66
CA PRO A 92 6.17 -17.14 15.50
C PRO A 92 6.44 -17.59 14.07
N TRP A 93 7.13 -18.73 13.91
CA TRP A 93 7.43 -19.29 12.59
C TRP A 93 6.17 -19.59 11.77
N ALA A 94 5.11 -20.06 12.44
CA ALA A 94 3.81 -20.30 11.81
C ALA A 94 3.25 -19.04 11.13
N MET A 95 3.38 -17.87 11.77
CA MET A 95 2.91 -16.60 11.21
C MET A 95 3.75 -16.15 10.01
N LYS A 96 5.07 -16.38 10.05
CA LYS A 96 5.95 -16.10 8.89
C LYS A 96 5.59 -16.99 7.70
N LEU A 97 5.30 -18.26 7.96
CA LEU A 97 4.86 -19.20 6.91
C LEU A 97 3.49 -18.79 6.34
N GLN A 98 2.55 -18.40 7.19
CA GLN A 98 1.25 -17.87 6.77
C GLN A 98 1.44 -16.65 5.85
N TRP A 99 2.22 -15.66 6.25
CA TRP A 99 2.49 -14.48 5.44
C TRP A 99 3.16 -14.82 4.10
N ALA A 100 4.07 -15.79 4.06
CA ALA A 100 4.69 -16.24 2.82
C ALA A 100 3.67 -16.91 1.87
N LEU A 101 2.77 -17.73 2.40
CA LEU A 101 1.69 -18.35 1.63
C LEU A 101 0.71 -17.31 1.08
N GLU A 102 0.30 -16.37 1.94
CA GLU A 102 -0.58 -15.26 1.57
C GLU A 102 0.06 -14.33 0.52
N ALA A 103 1.37 -14.06 0.62
CA ALA A 103 2.09 -13.28 -0.38
C ALA A 103 2.17 -14.02 -1.72
N ALA A 104 2.39 -15.33 -1.71
CA ALA A 104 2.38 -16.15 -2.93
C ALA A 104 0.99 -16.15 -3.59
N ASP A 105 -0.07 -16.27 -2.79
CA ASP A 105 -1.46 -16.22 -3.26
C ASP A 105 -1.82 -14.84 -3.85
N GLY A 106 -1.50 -13.76 -3.14
CA GLY A 106 -1.69 -12.40 -3.64
C GLY A 106 -0.92 -12.13 -4.95
N LEU A 107 0.32 -12.62 -5.06
CA LEU A 107 1.10 -12.47 -6.28
C LEU A 107 0.54 -13.31 -7.45
N ALA A 108 0.08 -14.54 -7.17
CA ALA A 108 -0.62 -15.35 -8.16
C ALA A 108 -1.87 -14.62 -8.68
N TYR A 109 -2.67 -14.03 -7.78
CA TYR A 109 -3.82 -13.21 -8.14
C TYR A 109 -3.44 -12.03 -9.03
N ILE A 110 -2.42 -11.24 -8.66
CA ILE A 110 -1.90 -10.11 -9.45
C ILE A 110 -1.57 -10.57 -10.88
N HIS A 111 -0.92 -11.73 -11.02
CA HIS A 111 -0.59 -12.29 -12.33
C HIS A 111 -1.82 -12.71 -13.14
N THR A 112 -2.91 -13.20 -12.52
CA THR A 112 -4.17 -13.48 -13.24
C THR A 112 -4.77 -12.23 -13.88
N LYS A 113 -4.50 -11.06 -13.31
CA LYS A 113 -4.90 -9.74 -13.84
C LYS A 113 -3.94 -9.20 -14.89
N ARG A 114 -2.94 -9.99 -15.31
CA ARG A 114 -1.89 -9.63 -16.26
C ARG A 114 -1.06 -8.42 -15.80
N ILE A 115 -0.84 -8.30 -14.49
CA ILE A 115 0.01 -7.26 -13.88
C ILE A 115 1.32 -7.91 -13.48
N ILE A 116 2.45 -7.28 -13.79
CA ILE A 116 3.74 -7.57 -13.16
C ILE A 116 3.96 -6.48 -12.11
N HIS A 117 4.00 -6.84 -10.82
CA HIS A 117 4.18 -5.86 -9.74
C HIS A 117 5.54 -5.14 -9.83
N ALA A 118 6.58 -5.86 -10.26
CA ALA A 118 7.96 -5.39 -10.50
C ALA A 118 8.79 -4.93 -9.28
N ASP A 119 8.19 -4.75 -8.10
CA ASP A 119 8.89 -4.39 -6.85
C ASP A 119 8.36 -5.18 -5.65
N VAL A 120 8.42 -6.51 -5.74
CA VAL A 120 7.92 -7.40 -4.68
C VAL A 120 8.94 -7.47 -3.54
N GLY A 121 8.52 -7.05 -2.34
CA GLY A 121 9.30 -7.17 -1.12
C GLY A 121 8.52 -6.74 0.11
N CYS A 122 9.07 -6.99 1.30
CA CYS A 122 8.41 -6.67 2.57
C CYS A 122 8.19 -5.16 2.82
N HIS A 123 8.79 -4.27 2.02
CA HIS A 123 8.48 -2.83 2.04
C HIS A 123 7.14 -2.51 1.39
N ASN A 124 6.73 -3.29 0.39
CA ASN A 124 5.48 -3.11 -0.35
C ASN A 124 4.39 -4.07 0.14
N ILE A 125 4.50 -4.49 1.41
CA ILE A 125 3.51 -5.31 2.10
C ILE A 125 3.19 -4.65 3.44
N ILE A 126 1.90 -4.48 3.71
CA ILE A 126 1.37 -4.12 5.02
C ILE A 126 0.73 -5.33 5.69
N VAL A 127 0.70 -5.33 7.01
CA VAL A 127 -0.05 -6.26 7.85
C VAL A 127 -1.25 -5.50 8.43
N ASP A 128 -2.45 -6.02 8.20
CA ASP A 128 -3.68 -5.44 8.72
C ASP A 128 -3.93 -5.80 10.20
N ASN A 129 -5.02 -5.26 10.75
CA ASN A 129 -5.40 -5.49 12.15
C ASN A 129 -5.76 -6.95 12.47
N ALA A 130 -6.06 -7.76 11.44
CA ALA A 130 -6.32 -9.19 11.55
C ALA A 130 -5.05 -10.05 11.34
N SER A 131 -3.87 -9.42 11.31
CA SER A 131 -2.56 -10.07 11.10
C SER A 131 -2.39 -10.73 9.74
N HIS A 132 -3.11 -10.25 8.73
CA HIS A 132 -3.03 -10.70 7.35
C HIS A 132 -2.22 -9.72 6.49
N ILE A 133 -1.52 -10.24 5.47
CA ILE A 133 -0.74 -9.39 4.56
C ILE A 133 -1.60 -8.83 3.44
N LYS A 134 -1.21 -7.64 2.97
CA LYS A 134 -1.73 -7.00 1.77
C LYS A 134 -0.62 -6.32 0.98
N PHE A 135 -0.60 -6.52 -0.33
CA PHE A 135 0.27 -5.78 -1.25
C PHE A 135 -0.18 -4.33 -1.39
N ILE A 136 0.80 -3.44 -1.48
CA ILE A 136 0.66 -2.01 -1.75
C ILE A 136 1.63 -1.59 -2.86
N ASP A 137 1.52 -0.33 -3.29
CA ASP A 137 2.43 0.34 -4.23
C ASP A 137 2.58 -0.32 -5.62
N PHE A 138 1.66 0.02 -6.52
CA PHE A 138 1.64 -0.48 -7.90
C PHE A 138 2.16 0.54 -8.92
N ALA A 139 2.85 1.59 -8.47
CA ALA A 139 3.27 2.70 -9.33
C ALA A 139 4.35 2.30 -10.36
N GLY A 140 5.10 1.22 -10.09
CA GLY A 140 6.12 0.66 -10.99
C GLY A 140 5.65 -0.55 -11.81
N SER A 141 4.36 -0.90 -11.77
CA SER A 141 3.85 -2.11 -12.40
C SER A 141 3.73 -2.02 -13.94
N ALA A 142 3.73 -3.18 -14.61
CA ALA A 142 3.53 -3.32 -16.06
C ALA A 142 2.35 -4.25 -16.39
#